data_AF-A0A2D5C884-F1
#
_entry.id   AF-A0A2D5C884-F1
#
_cell.length_a   1.000
_cell.length_b   1.000
_cell.length_c   1.000
_cell.angle_alpha   90.00
_cell.angle_beta   90.00
_cell.angle_gamma   90.00
#
_symmetry.space_group_name_H-M   'P 1'
#
loop_
_entity.id
_entity.type
_entity.pdbx_description
1 polymer ?
#
loop_
_entity_poly.entity_id
_entity_poly.type
_entity_poly.pdbx_seq_one_letter_code
_entity_poly.pdbx_strand_id
1 'polypeptide(L)'
;MQKFPLKKGLSSAQELHQEINEYIDVLMGHINPPISDGIDTLFEVSSTYLARAKEIEIKLLERERNIKVETGDELKKFRTGELRSFVELCKSAQNQGSRRITVALSELNLKEN
;
A
#
# COMPACT_ATOMS: atom_id res chain seq x y z
N MET A 1 -14.36 7.92 -13.05
CA MET A 1 -14.00 8.57 -11.77
C MET A 1 -12.86 7.77 -11.16
N GLN A 2 -11.76 8.40 -10.72
CA GLN A 2 -10.62 7.67 -10.15
C GLN A 2 -11.03 7.17 -8.76
N LYS A 3 -11.08 5.84 -8.55
CA LYS A 3 -11.52 5.23 -7.27
C LYS A 3 -10.61 5.57 -6.08
N PHE A 4 -9.34 5.89 -6.36
CA PHE A 4 -8.32 6.12 -5.34
C PHE A 4 -7.57 7.43 -5.60
N PRO A 5 -7.47 8.33 -4.60
CA PRO A 5 -6.70 9.57 -4.70
C PRO A 5 -5.21 9.32 -4.43
N LEU A 6 -4.52 8.61 -5.32
CA LEU A 6 -3.07 8.37 -5.18
C LEU A 6 -2.24 9.58 -5.63
N LYS A 7 -1.18 9.88 -4.87
CA LYS A 7 -0.12 10.81 -5.31
C LYS A 7 0.67 10.17 -6.46
N LYS A 8 1.37 11.01 -7.25
CA LYS A 8 2.14 10.58 -8.43
C LYS A 8 3.61 10.93 -8.28
N GLY A 9 4.48 10.09 -8.82
CA GLY A 9 5.90 10.39 -8.88
C GLY A 9 6.62 10.24 -7.54
N LEU A 10 7.80 10.85 -7.46
CA LEU A 10 8.66 10.88 -6.28
C LEU A 10 8.68 12.30 -5.71
N SER A 11 8.44 12.42 -4.41
CA SER A 11 8.44 13.68 -3.66
C SER A 11 9.57 13.66 -2.61
N SER A 12 9.57 14.59 -1.65
CA SER A 12 10.54 14.58 -0.55
C SER A 12 10.32 13.37 0.38
N ALA A 13 11.35 12.98 1.14
CA ALA A 13 11.26 11.87 2.10
C ALA A 13 10.16 12.12 3.15
N GLN A 14 10.01 13.36 3.62
CA GLN A 14 8.97 13.73 4.57
C GLN A 14 7.55 13.58 3.99
N GLU A 15 7.33 13.99 2.74
CA GLU A 15 6.04 13.84 2.07
C GLU A 15 5.70 12.37 1.80
N LEU A 16 6.69 11.54 1.46
CA LEU A 16 6.52 10.10 1.26
C LEU A 16 6.22 9.39 2.59
N HIS A 17 6.87 9.81 3.68
CA HIS A 17 6.59 9.33 5.03
C HIS A 17 5.14 9.64 5.43
N GLN A 18 4.71 10.89 5.22
CA GLN A 18 3.33 11.28 5.48
C GLN A 18 2.34 10.49 4.62
N GLU A 19 2.62 10.33 3.33
CA GLU A 19 1.79 9.54 2.41
C GLU A 19 1.60 8.09 2.90
N ILE A 20 2.69 7.43 3.33
CA ILE A 20 2.60 6.06 3.85
C ILE A 20 1.84 6.00 5.18
N ASN A 21 2.03 6.96 6.08
CA ASN A 21 1.30 6.97 7.36
C ASN A 21 -0.22 7.10 7.14
N GLU A 22 -0.65 7.94 6.20
CA GLU A 22 -2.07 8.03 5.83
C GLU A 22 -2.62 6.69 5.33
N TYR A 23 -1.83 5.95 4.54
CA TYR A 23 -2.22 4.61 4.08
C TYR A 23 -2.22 3.57 5.22
N ILE A 24 -1.28 3.65 6.15
CA ILE A 24 -1.23 2.81 7.34
C ILE A 24 -2.49 3.04 8.19
N ASP A 25 -2.86 4.29 8.43
CA ASP A 25 -4.06 4.63 9.21
C ASP A 25 -5.33 4.05 8.60
N VAL A 26 -5.43 4.01 7.27
CA VAL A 26 -6.54 3.32 6.58
C VAL A 26 -6.46 1.80 6.77
N LEU A 27 -5.29 1.18 6.58
CA LEU A 27 -5.14 -0.27 6.73
C LEU A 27 -5.36 -0.76 8.17
N MET A 28 -5.02 0.07 9.15
CA MET A 28 -5.21 -0.19 10.58
C MET A 28 -6.61 0.16 11.08
N GLY A 29 -7.46 0.77 10.24
CA GLY A 29 -8.83 1.15 10.59
C GLY A 29 -8.92 2.38 11.49
N HIS A 30 -7.85 3.18 11.58
CA HIS A 30 -7.91 4.51 12.21
C HIS A 30 -8.68 5.50 11.35
N ILE A 31 -8.60 5.35 10.02
CA ILE A 31 -9.29 6.17 9.03
C ILE A 31 -10.14 5.27 8.11
N ASN A 32 -11.30 5.78 7.67
CA ASN A 32 -12.14 5.07 6.72
C ASN A 32 -11.43 4.89 5.36
N PRO A 33 -11.61 3.73 4.71
CA PRO A 33 -11.06 3.52 3.38
C PRO A 33 -11.69 4.47 2.34
N PRO A 34 -10.95 4.82 1.27
CA PRO A 34 -11.44 5.71 0.21
C PRO A 34 -12.57 5.10 -0.65
N ILE A 35 -12.79 3.78 -0.52
CA ILE A 35 -13.86 3.03 -1.15
C ILE A 35 -14.58 2.17 -0.10
N SER A 36 -15.81 1.75 -0.39
CA SER A 36 -16.61 0.89 0.48
C SER A 36 -17.32 -0.18 -0.36
N ASP A 37 -16.51 -1.09 -0.90
CA ASP A 37 -16.95 -2.17 -1.79
C ASP A 37 -17.20 -3.46 -0.98
N GLY A 38 -17.74 -3.31 0.24
CA GLY A 38 -18.06 -4.43 1.13
C GLY A 38 -16.83 -5.27 1.49
N ILE A 39 -16.92 -6.59 1.28
CA ILE A 39 -15.88 -7.54 1.66
C ILE A 39 -14.58 -7.38 0.85
N ASP A 40 -14.69 -6.86 -0.37
CA ASP A 40 -13.56 -6.65 -1.27
C ASP A 40 -12.72 -5.42 -0.87
N THR A 41 -13.28 -4.51 -0.06
CA THR A 41 -12.67 -3.24 0.33
C THR A 41 -11.22 -3.40 0.80
N LEU A 42 -10.96 -4.33 1.73
CA LEU A 42 -9.60 -4.53 2.26
C LEU A 42 -8.64 -5.01 1.17
N PHE A 43 -9.09 -5.90 0.29
CA PHE A 43 -8.28 -6.43 -0.80
C PHE A 43 -7.97 -5.35 -1.84
N GLU A 44 -8.96 -4.58 -2.27
CA GLU A 44 -8.76 -3.50 -3.24
C GLU A 44 -7.85 -2.38 -2.69
N VAL A 45 -8.09 -1.94 -1.45
CA VAL A 45 -7.30 -0.89 -0.80
C VAL A 45 -5.84 -1.32 -0.62
N SER A 46 -5.60 -2.50 -0.03
CA SER A 46 -4.25 -3.01 0.20
C SER A 46 -3.49 -3.28 -1.10
N SER A 47 -4.17 -3.79 -2.14
CA SER A 47 -3.58 -3.98 -3.47
C SER A 47 -3.16 -2.65 -4.10
N THR A 48 -4.00 -1.62 -3.95
CA THR A 48 -3.73 -0.29 -4.50
C THR A 48 -2.55 0.38 -3.79
N TYR A 49 -2.53 0.32 -2.46
CA TYR A 49 -1.42 0.85 -1.66
C TYR A 49 -0.12 0.09 -1.90
N LEU A 50 -0.16 -1.23 -2.09
CA LEU A 50 1.00 -2.02 -2.48
C LEU A 50 1.55 -1.58 -3.84
N ALA A 51 0.68 -1.37 -4.82
CA ALA A 51 1.08 -0.90 -6.14
C ALA A 51 1.75 0.49 -6.05
N ARG A 52 1.19 1.40 -5.25
CA ARG A 52 1.80 2.72 -5.01
C ARG A 52 3.15 2.62 -4.31
N ALA A 53 3.27 1.78 -3.27
CA ALA A 53 4.54 1.53 -2.59
C ALA A 53 5.61 1.00 -3.55
N LYS A 54 5.23 0.11 -4.47
CA LYS A 54 6.12 -0.43 -5.50
C LYS A 54 6.52 0.61 -6.54
N GLU A 55 5.62 1.50 -6.95
CA GLU A 55 5.97 2.64 -7.80
C GLU A 55 7.04 3.52 -7.16
N ILE A 56 6.87 3.87 -5.87
CA ILE A 56 7.83 4.66 -5.10
C ILE A 56 9.18 3.93 -5.03
N GLU A 57 9.17 2.63 -4.70
CA GLU A 57 10.39 1.81 -4.63
C GLU A 57 11.16 1.79 -5.96
N ILE A 58 10.45 1.57 -7.08
CA ILE A 58 11.04 1.54 -8.43
C ILE A 58 11.70 2.88 -8.75
N LYS A 59 11.02 4.00 -8.50
CA LYS A 59 11.55 5.36 -8.75
C LYS A 59 12.76 5.69 -7.89
N LEU A 60 12.77 5.25 -6.63
CA LEU A 60 13.93 5.41 -5.74
C LEU A 60 15.12 4.60 -6.23
N LEU A 61 14.89 3.35 -6.69
CA LEU A 61 15.94 2.52 -7.29
C LEU A 61 16.45 3.13 -8.61
N GLU A 62 15.59 3.71 -9.44
CA GLU A 62 15.99 4.45 -10.65
C GLU A 62 16.90 5.64 -10.29
N ARG A 63 16.52 6.43 -9.29
CA ARG A 63 17.34 7.54 -8.78
C ARG A 63 18.71 7.05 -8.30
N GLU A 64 18.75 5.97 -7.53
CA GLU A 64 19.98 5.37 -7.02
C GLU A 64 20.91 4.84 -8.12
N ARG A 65 20.37 4.42 -9.27
CA ARG A 65 21.18 4.01 -10.43
C ARG A 65 21.79 5.19 -11.17
N ASN A 66 21.08 6.32 -11.22
CA ASN A 66 21.46 7.46 -12.06
C ASN A 66 22.32 8.50 -11.33
N ILE A 67 22.36 8.48 -9.98
CA ILE A 67 23.05 9.48 -9.16
C ILE A 67 23.92 8.77 -8.13
N LYS A 68 25.11 9.30 -7.84
CA LYS A 68 25.89 8.87 -6.68
C LYS A 68 25.19 9.31 -5.40
N VAL A 69 24.45 8.39 -4.78
CA VAL A 69 23.70 8.66 -3.54
C VAL A 69 24.63 8.62 -2.33
N GLU A 70 24.65 9.71 -1.57
CA GLU A 70 25.45 9.82 -0.35
C GLU A 70 24.93 8.90 0.77
N THR A 71 25.80 8.56 1.72
CA THR A 71 25.45 7.69 2.87
C THR A 71 24.34 8.30 3.74
N GLY A 72 24.22 9.62 3.77
CA GLY A 72 23.23 10.36 4.57
C GLY A 72 21.84 10.50 3.94
N ASP A 73 21.67 10.08 2.69
CA ASP A 73 20.49 10.36 1.87
C ASP A 73 19.18 9.84 2.50
N GLU A 74 18.26 10.76 2.75
CA GLU A 74 17.00 10.47 3.45
C GLU A 74 16.08 9.56 2.64
N LEU A 75 16.04 9.74 1.32
CA LEU A 75 15.23 8.93 0.42
C LEU A 75 15.72 7.47 0.38
N LYS A 76 17.04 7.25 0.45
CA LYS A 76 17.63 5.92 0.59
C LYS A 76 17.29 5.29 1.94
N LYS A 77 17.40 6.04 3.05
CA LYS A 77 17.02 5.56 4.40
C LYS A 77 15.53 5.18 4.43
N PHE A 78 14.66 6.04 3.93
CA PHE A 78 13.23 5.81 3.78
C PHE A 78 12.93 4.51 3.01
N ARG A 79 13.55 4.32 1.83
CA ARG A 79 13.39 3.10 1.02
C ARG A 79 13.72 1.84 1.80
N THR A 80 14.87 1.84 2.48
CA THR A 80 15.39 0.65 3.17
C THR A 80 14.75 0.38 4.53
N GLY A 81 14.14 1.39 5.15
CA GLY A 81 13.44 1.31 6.42
C GLY A 81 11.93 1.22 6.23
N GLU A 82 11.27 2.37 6.32
CA GLU A 82 9.81 2.49 6.43
C GLU A 82 9.05 1.93 5.22
N LEU A 83 9.50 2.26 4.00
CA LEU A 83 8.85 1.78 2.78
C LEU A 83 8.87 0.24 2.71
N ARG A 84 9.97 -0.39 3.13
CA ARG A 84 10.09 -1.85 3.17
C ARG A 84 9.08 -2.47 4.13
N SER A 85 8.99 -1.93 5.34
CA SER A 85 8.02 -2.40 6.34
C SER A 85 6.58 -2.20 5.85
N PHE A 86 6.30 -1.07 5.21
CA PHE A 86 4.98 -0.78 4.64
C PHE A 86 4.58 -1.74 3.52
N VAL A 87 5.51 -2.11 2.64
CA VAL A 87 5.27 -3.13 1.59
C VAL A 87 4.85 -4.46 2.20
N GLU A 88 5.51 -4.89 3.29
CA GLU A 88 5.15 -6.13 3.98
C GLU A 88 3.78 -6.05 4.67
N LEU A 89 3.46 -4.89 5.28
CA LEU A 89 2.12 -4.64 5.81
C LEU A 89 1.04 -4.76 4.72
N CYS A 90 1.26 -4.14 3.55
CA CYS A 90 0.30 -4.19 2.45
C CYS A 90 0.08 -5.62 1.96
N LYS A 91 1.15 -6.43 1.82
CA LYS A 91 1.02 -7.86 1.45
C LYS A 91 0.23 -8.66 2.48
N SER A 92 0.46 -8.41 3.78
CA SER A 92 -0.28 -9.06 4.86
C SER A 92 -1.77 -8.71 4.82
N ALA A 93 -2.08 -7.42 4.66
CA ALA A 93 -3.45 -6.93 4.53
C ALA A 93 -4.15 -7.48 3.28
N GLN A 94 -3.43 -7.57 2.15
CA GLN A 94 -3.94 -8.16 0.91
C GLN A 94 -4.27 -9.65 1.09
N ASN A 95 -3.38 -10.42 1.72
CA ASN A 95 -3.64 -11.83 2.04
C ASN A 95 -4.86 -11.99 2.95
N GLN A 96 -5.03 -11.11 3.93
CA GLN A 96 -6.21 -11.12 4.80
C GLN A 96 -7.48 -10.78 4.01
N GLY A 97 -7.45 -9.76 3.15
CA GLY A 97 -8.56 -9.41 2.26
C GLY A 97 -8.96 -10.58 1.37
N SER A 98 -8.00 -11.22 0.71
CA SER A 98 -8.23 -12.40 -0.13
C SER A 98 -8.91 -13.55 0.64
N ARG A 99 -8.45 -13.85 1.86
CA ARG A 99 -9.08 -14.88 2.70
C ARG A 99 -10.53 -14.55 3.06
N ARG A 100 -10.84 -13.29 3.36
CA ARG A 100 -12.22 -12.86 3.65
C ARG A 100 -13.15 -13.12 2.47
N ILE A 101 -12.70 -12.78 1.26
CA ILE A 101 -13.43 -13.04 0.01
C ILE A 101 -13.70 -14.54 -0.16
N THR A 102 -12.67 -15.38 0.04
CA THR A 102 -12.82 -16.84 -0.06
C THR A 102 -13.83 -17.41 0.94
N VAL A 103 -13.82 -16.93 2.19
CA VAL A 103 -14.78 -17.37 3.21
C VAL A 103 -16.20 -16.99 2.80
N ALA A 104 -16.43 -15.75 2.36
CA ALA A 104 -17.77 -15.32 1.96
C ALA A 104 -18.30 -16.07 0.73
N LEU A 105 -17.45 -16.36 -0.26
CA LEU A 105 -17.83 -17.20 -1.40
C LEU A 105 -18.23 -18.61 -0.96
N SER A 106 -17.51 -19.17 0.03
CA SER A 106 -17.80 -20.49 0.58
C SER A 106 -19.12 -20.51 1.35
N GLU A 107 -19.40 -19.46 2.14
CA GLU A 107 -20.68 -19.31 2.85
C GLU A 107 -21.87 -19.14 1.90
N LEU A 108 -21.69 -18.47 0.77
CA LEU A 108 -22.73 -18.35 -0.26
C LEU A 108 -23.04 -19.73 -0.87
N ASN A 109 -22.02 -20.48 -1.25
CA ASN A 109 -22.19 -21.83 -1.82
C ASN A 109 -22.87 -22.81 -0.85
N LEU A 110 -22.64 -22.66 0.47
CA LEU A 110 -23.31 -23.48 1.49
C LEU A 110 -24.79 -23.15 1.66
N LYS A 111 -25.22 -21.91 1.37
CA LYS A 111 -26.63 -21.49 1.46
C LYS A 111 -27.45 -21.89 0.24
N GLU A 112 -26.80 -22.16 -0.89
CA GLU A 112 -27.45 -22.59 -2.14
C GLU A 112 -27.69 -24.11 -2.20
N ASN A 113 -27.16 -24.88 -1.24
CA ASN A 113 -27.38 -26.32 -1.07
C ASN A 113 -28.31 -26.62 0.11
#